data_AF-A0A8E0VNN3-F1
#
_entry.id   AF-A0A8E0VNN3-F1
#
_cell.length_a   1.000
_cell.length_b   1.000
_cell.length_c   1.000
_cell.angle_alpha   90.00
_cell.angle_beta   90.00
_cell.angle_gamma   90.00
#
_symmetry.space_group_name_H-M   'P 1'
#
loop_
_entity.id
_entity.type
_entity.pdbx_description
1 polymer ?
#
loop_
_entity_poly.entity_id
_entity_poly.type
_entity_poly.pdbx_seq_one_letter_code
_entity_poly.pdbx_strand_id
1 'polypeptide(L)'
;MSGQDTFLTAFEQIDRDHDGVIHIQDLEEYAKNDGVSPDFVMKWKLLFDPQGTGRITFENFCTTLGVSKKVRDSVERRRRPEPKVYGSNMHQESIETCLNIIKKNYNYQNPDASIPNTTTEMEKSFGPHWQCRWISDSERPPTNGEYLIYSLDNGEHKSMLWREPEKKKNKCCPCCC
;
A
#
# COMPACT_ATOMS: atom_id res chain seq x y z
N MET A 1 -8.18 -31.23 -7.58
CA MET A 1 -7.73 -29.83 -7.65
C MET A 1 -7.50 -29.52 -9.12
N SER A 2 -8.13 -28.47 -9.63
CA SER A 2 -7.91 -28.06 -11.02
C SER A 2 -6.52 -27.42 -11.15
N GLY A 3 -5.93 -27.39 -12.34
CA GLY A 3 -4.66 -26.70 -12.55
C GLY A 3 -4.73 -25.21 -12.16
N GLN A 4 -5.90 -24.58 -12.31
CA GLN A 4 -6.15 -23.18 -11.94
C GLN A 4 -5.98 -22.94 -10.43
N ASP A 5 -6.44 -23.87 -9.59
CA ASP A 5 -6.32 -23.75 -8.12
C ASP A 5 -4.85 -23.77 -7.68
N THR A 6 -4.01 -24.57 -8.36
CA THR A 6 -2.56 -24.64 -8.09
C THR A 6 -1.86 -23.33 -8.43
N PHE A 7 -2.21 -22.70 -9.55
CA PHE A 7 -1.64 -21.42 -9.95
C PHE A 7 -2.09 -20.27 -9.05
N LEU A 8 -3.37 -20.19 -8.68
CA LEU A 8 -3.87 -19.17 -7.75
C LEU A 8 -3.18 -19.28 -6.38
N THR A 9 -3.01 -20.49 -5.87
CA THR A 9 -2.28 -20.74 -4.62
C THR A 9 -0.82 -20.30 -4.74
N ALA A 10 -0.16 -20.59 -5.87
CA ALA A 10 1.21 -20.15 -6.10
C ALA A 10 1.30 -18.61 -6.12
N PHE A 11 0.36 -17.93 -6.79
CA PHE A 11 0.31 -16.47 -6.80
C PHE A 11 0.23 -15.91 -5.37
N GLU A 12 -0.68 -16.43 -4.53
CA GLU A 12 -0.83 -16.00 -3.13
C GLU A 12 0.42 -16.25 -2.27
N GLN A 13 1.20 -17.29 -2.59
CA GLN A 13 2.45 -17.58 -1.87
C GLN A 13 3.61 -16.66 -2.29
N ILE A 14 3.60 -16.19 -3.53
CA ILE A 14 4.63 -15.32 -4.09
C ILE A 14 4.35 -13.86 -3.73
N ASP A 15 3.09 -13.42 -3.87
CA ASP A 15 2.59 -12.09 -3.49
C ASP A 15 2.40 -11.99 -1.97
N ARG A 16 3.51 -11.79 -1.25
CA ARG A 16 3.56 -11.82 0.22
C ARG A 16 3.00 -10.57 0.88
N ASP A 17 3.11 -9.42 0.22
CA ASP A 17 2.51 -8.18 0.72
C ASP A 17 1.06 -8.03 0.28
N HIS A 18 0.56 -8.95 -0.55
CA HIS A 18 -0.83 -9.11 -0.98
C HIS A 18 -1.37 -7.91 -1.76
N ASP A 19 -0.49 -7.14 -2.40
CA ASP A 19 -0.88 -5.96 -3.18
C ASP A 19 -1.39 -6.32 -4.59
N GLY A 20 -1.35 -7.62 -4.95
CA GLY A 20 -1.79 -8.11 -6.24
C GLY A 20 -0.75 -7.96 -7.34
N VAL A 21 0.50 -7.64 -7.00
CA VAL A 21 1.61 -7.47 -7.93
C VAL A 21 2.78 -8.35 -7.52
N ILE A 22 3.15 -9.29 -8.37
CA ILE A 22 4.39 -10.06 -8.21
C ILE A 22 5.49 -9.34 -9.00
N HIS A 23 6.52 -8.85 -8.31
CA HIS A 23 7.74 -8.39 -8.95
C HIS A 23 8.63 -9.58 -9.35
N ILE A 24 9.49 -9.39 -10.35
CA ILE A 24 10.44 -10.45 -10.75
C ILE A 24 11.32 -10.89 -9.58
N GLN A 25 11.68 -9.97 -8.70
CA GLN A 25 12.44 -10.31 -7.49
C GLN A 25 11.68 -11.29 -6.60
N ASP A 26 10.35 -11.14 -6.44
CA ASP A 26 9.53 -12.08 -5.65
C ASP A 26 9.53 -13.47 -6.26
N LEU A 27 9.49 -13.58 -7.60
CA LEU A 27 9.62 -14.85 -8.32
C LEU A 27 11.00 -15.49 -8.09
N GLU A 28 12.06 -14.70 -8.19
CA GLU A 28 13.44 -15.16 -7.98
C GLU A 28 13.66 -15.60 -6.53
N GLU A 29 13.07 -14.90 -5.57
CA GLU A 29 13.10 -15.29 -4.16
C GLU A 29 12.30 -16.57 -3.91
N TYR A 30 11.10 -16.69 -4.49
CA TYR A 30 10.30 -17.90 -4.38
C TYR A 30 10.99 -19.12 -5.02
N ALA A 31 11.67 -18.93 -6.14
CA ALA A 31 12.39 -19.98 -6.85
C ALA A 31 13.62 -20.53 -6.11
N LYS A 32 14.09 -19.85 -5.06
CA LYS A 32 15.16 -20.36 -4.17
C LYS A 32 14.66 -21.44 -3.21
N ASN A 33 13.34 -21.64 -3.09
CA ASN A 33 12.78 -22.67 -2.24
C ASN A 33 13.02 -24.08 -2.80
N ASP A 34 13.24 -25.04 -1.91
CA ASP A 34 13.51 -26.42 -2.27
C ASP A 34 12.33 -27.03 -3.07
N GLY A 35 12.63 -27.70 -4.18
CA GLY A 35 11.62 -28.33 -5.04
C GLY A 35 11.03 -27.43 -6.14
N VAL A 36 11.44 -26.16 -6.25
CA VAL A 36 11.08 -25.32 -7.40
C VAL A 36 11.98 -25.62 -8.60
N SER A 37 11.37 -25.74 -9.79
CA SER A 37 12.11 -26.03 -11.03
C SER A 37 13.06 -24.88 -11.40
N PRO A 38 14.29 -25.15 -11.90
CA PRO A 38 15.21 -24.10 -12.35
C PRO A 38 14.63 -23.17 -13.42
N ASP A 39 13.72 -23.68 -14.25
CA ASP A 39 13.08 -22.90 -15.33
C ASP A 39 11.83 -22.14 -14.87
N PHE A 40 11.48 -22.19 -13.57
CA PHE A 40 10.24 -21.62 -13.03
C PHE A 40 10.09 -20.13 -13.37
N VAL A 41 11.12 -19.33 -13.07
CA VAL A 41 11.11 -17.87 -13.31
C VAL A 41 10.94 -17.56 -14.79
N MET A 42 11.67 -18.27 -15.66
CA MET A 42 11.58 -18.09 -17.11
C MET A 42 10.18 -18.41 -17.64
N LYS A 43 9.58 -19.54 -17.19
CA LYS A 43 8.24 -19.94 -17.61
C LYS A 43 7.16 -18.96 -17.15
N TRP A 44 7.26 -18.47 -15.90
CA TRP A 44 6.33 -17.48 -15.39
C TRP A 44 6.43 -16.15 -16.12
N LYS A 45 7.65 -15.66 -16.40
CA LYS A 45 7.86 -14.48 -17.24
C LYS A 45 7.21 -14.62 -18.61
N LEU A 46 7.46 -15.74 -19.30
CA LEU A 46 6.93 -15.97 -20.64
C LEU A 46 5.40 -16.00 -20.67
N LEU A 47 4.76 -16.54 -19.63
CA LEU A 47 3.31 -16.67 -19.56
C LEU A 47 2.60 -15.40 -19.09
N PHE A 48 3.16 -14.72 -18.08
CA PHE A 48 2.45 -13.70 -17.32
C PHE A 48 3.05 -12.29 -17.43
N ASP A 49 4.28 -12.16 -17.93
CA ASP A 49 4.91 -10.89 -18.26
C ASP A 49 5.48 -10.88 -19.70
N PRO A 50 4.65 -11.18 -20.72
CA PRO A 50 5.14 -11.30 -22.10
C PRO A 50 5.71 -9.98 -22.66
N GLN A 51 5.36 -8.85 -22.05
CA GLN A 51 5.85 -7.52 -22.44
C GLN A 51 7.12 -7.09 -21.66
N GLY A 52 7.61 -7.91 -20.74
CA GLY A 52 8.82 -7.60 -19.97
C GLY A 52 8.69 -6.36 -19.10
N THR A 53 7.51 -6.13 -18.54
CA THR A 53 7.23 -5.00 -17.62
C THR A 53 7.96 -5.15 -16.29
N GLY A 54 8.41 -6.36 -15.96
CA GLY A 54 9.04 -6.68 -14.68
C GLY A 54 8.03 -6.87 -13.53
N ARG A 55 6.73 -6.92 -13.84
CA ARG A 55 5.64 -7.08 -12.86
C ARG A 55 4.54 -7.97 -13.43
N ILE A 56 4.01 -8.87 -12.61
CA ILE A 56 2.86 -9.72 -12.94
C ILE A 56 1.70 -9.28 -12.06
N THR A 57 0.71 -8.61 -12.64
CA THR A 57 -0.50 -8.21 -11.91
C THR A 57 -1.48 -9.37 -11.80
N PHE A 58 -2.26 -9.40 -10.72
CA PHE A 58 -3.29 -10.42 -10.52
C PHE A 58 -4.34 -10.41 -11.63
N GLU A 59 -4.66 -9.23 -12.18
CA GLU A 59 -5.56 -9.08 -13.32
C GLU A 59 -5.01 -9.79 -14.57
N ASN A 60 -3.76 -9.53 -14.94
CA ASN A 60 -3.11 -10.16 -16.09
C ASN A 60 -2.99 -11.68 -15.87
N PHE A 61 -2.61 -12.09 -14.67
CA PHE A 61 -2.51 -13.48 -14.26
C PHE A 61 -3.84 -14.24 -14.44
N CYS A 62 -4.92 -13.69 -13.90
CA CYS A 62 -6.26 -14.26 -14.00
C CYS A 62 -6.74 -14.32 -15.46
N THR A 63 -6.43 -13.29 -16.25
CA THR A 63 -6.76 -13.21 -17.67
C THR A 63 -6.05 -14.31 -18.46
N THR A 64 -4.74 -14.49 -18.25
CA THR A 64 -3.94 -15.55 -18.90
C THR A 64 -4.45 -16.95 -18.57
N LEU A 65 -4.91 -17.19 -17.33
CA LEU A 65 -5.41 -18.50 -16.90
C LEU A 65 -6.89 -18.74 -17.22
N GLY A 66 -7.60 -17.75 -17.77
CA GLY A 66 -9.05 -17.84 -18.01
C GLY A 66 -9.87 -17.98 -16.73
N VAL A 67 -9.42 -17.36 -15.63
CA VAL A 67 -10.12 -17.39 -14.34
C VAL A 67 -11.44 -16.63 -14.47
N SER A 68 -12.54 -17.26 -14.05
CA SER A 68 -13.86 -16.62 -14.12
C SER A 68 -13.92 -15.33 -13.31
N LYS A 69 -14.68 -14.34 -13.79
CA LYS A 69 -14.90 -13.07 -13.09
C LYS A 69 -15.33 -13.26 -11.63
N LYS A 70 -16.21 -14.22 -11.36
CA LYS A 70 -16.69 -14.49 -9.99
C LYS A 70 -15.54 -14.90 -9.04
N VAL A 71 -14.64 -15.76 -9.50
CA VAL A 71 -13.47 -16.20 -8.70
C VAL A 71 -12.50 -15.05 -8.54
N ARG A 72 -12.16 -14.36 -9.62
CA ARG A 72 -11.29 -13.18 -9.60
C ARG A 72 -11.79 -12.13 -8.60
N ASP A 73 -13.05 -11.70 -8.72
CA ASP A 73 -13.64 -10.69 -7.84
C ASP A 73 -13.68 -11.15 -6.36
N SER A 74 -13.77 -12.47 -6.10
CA SER A 74 -13.75 -13.01 -4.74
C SER A 74 -12.35 -13.00 -4.11
N VAL A 75 -11.30 -13.23 -4.91
CA VAL A 75 -9.90 -13.19 -4.47
C VAL A 75 -9.45 -11.73 -4.35
N GLU A 76 -9.80 -10.89 -5.32
CA GLU A 76 -9.45 -9.46 -5.35
C GLU A 76 -9.93 -8.71 -4.10
N ARG A 77 -11.14 -9.03 -3.61
CA ARG A 77 -11.67 -8.46 -2.36
C ARG A 77 -10.84 -8.79 -1.12
N ARG A 78 -10.02 -9.83 -1.17
CA ARG A 78 -9.13 -10.23 -0.07
C ARG A 78 -7.75 -9.59 -0.20
N ARG A 79 -7.43 -8.99 -1.35
CA ARG A 79 -6.16 -8.32 -1.61
C ARG A 79 -6.14 -6.95 -0.96
N ARG A 80 -4.91 -6.48 -0.72
CA ARG A 80 -4.60 -5.20 -0.11
C ARG A 80 -4.48 -4.17 -1.22
N PRO A 81 -5.51 -3.34 -1.47
CA PRO A 81 -5.49 -2.46 -2.63
C PRO A 81 -4.36 -1.42 -2.50
N GLU A 82 -3.83 -1.03 -3.65
CA GLU A 82 -2.90 0.09 -3.73
C GLU A 82 -3.54 1.37 -3.17
N PRO A 83 -2.78 2.18 -2.40
CA PRO A 83 -3.30 3.42 -1.86
C PRO A 83 -3.75 4.38 -2.97
N LYS A 84 -5.01 4.83 -2.91
CA LYS A 84 -5.52 5.87 -3.80
C LYS A 84 -5.27 7.24 -3.18
N VAL A 85 -4.47 8.08 -3.83
CA VAL A 85 -4.19 9.45 -3.37
C VAL A 85 -5.21 10.41 -3.99
N TYR A 86 -5.86 11.22 -3.16
CA TYR A 86 -6.84 12.23 -3.59
C TYR A 86 -6.32 13.66 -3.52
N GLY A 87 -5.26 13.91 -2.74
CA GLY A 87 -4.65 15.22 -2.64
C GLY A 87 -3.50 15.25 -1.63
N SER A 88 -2.50 16.08 -1.92
CA SER A 88 -1.37 16.34 -1.03
C SER A 88 -0.69 17.64 -1.43
N ASN A 89 0.01 18.28 -0.49
CA ASN A 89 0.94 19.38 -0.75
C ASN A 89 2.42 18.98 -0.55
N MET A 90 2.70 17.68 -0.39
CA MET A 90 4.03 17.14 -0.15
C MET A 90 4.77 16.85 -1.47
N HIS A 91 6.09 16.72 -1.39
CA HIS A 91 6.90 16.23 -2.51
C HIS A 91 6.64 14.74 -2.78
N GLN A 92 6.80 14.30 -4.04
CA GLN A 92 6.50 12.93 -4.46
C GLN A 92 7.23 11.87 -3.65
N GLU A 93 8.53 12.04 -3.39
CA GLU A 93 9.32 11.10 -2.57
C GLU A 93 8.78 10.98 -1.13
N SER A 94 8.30 12.10 -0.57
CA SER A 94 7.67 12.11 0.74
C SER A 94 6.31 11.42 0.72
N ILE A 95 5.52 11.61 -0.34
CA ILE A 95 4.25 10.88 -0.54
C ILE A 95 4.52 9.38 -0.60
N GLU A 96 5.47 8.92 -1.42
CA GLU A 96 5.83 7.51 -1.56
C GLU A 96 6.27 6.91 -0.21
N THR A 97 7.09 7.64 0.54
CA THR A 97 7.51 7.22 1.88
C THR A 97 6.32 7.12 2.85
N CYS A 98 5.40 8.09 2.83
CA CYS A 98 4.17 8.03 3.63
C CYS A 98 3.32 6.82 3.26
N LEU A 99 3.12 6.56 1.97
CA LEU A 99 2.34 5.43 1.49
C LEU A 99 2.96 4.10 1.91
N ASN A 100 4.28 3.97 1.88
CA ASN A 100 4.97 2.77 2.35
C ASN A 100 4.76 2.53 3.85
N ILE A 101 4.85 3.58 4.68
CA ILE A 101 4.57 3.50 6.11
C ILE A 101 3.10 3.13 6.36
N ILE A 102 2.18 3.75 5.62
CA ILE A 102 0.75 3.47 5.68
C ILE A 102 0.47 2.00 5.33
N LYS A 103 0.94 1.51 4.17
CA LYS A 103 0.77 0.12 3.72
C LYS A 103 1.30 -0.86 4.76
N LYS A 104 2.51 -0.62 5.27
CA LYS A 104 3.19 -1.49 6.25
C LYS A 104 2.41 -1.63 7.55
N ASN A 105 1.81 -0.55 8.05
CA ASN A 105 1.15 -0.52 9.35
C ASN A 105 -0.36 -0.79 9.27
N TYR A 106 -0.94 -0.91 8.06
CA TYR A 106 -2.39 -1.03 7.91
C TYR A 106 -2.93 -2.38 8.37
N ASN A 107 -3.89 -2.32 9.28
CA ASN A 107 -4.65 -3.45 9.77
C ASN A 107 -6.00 -3.52 9.05
N TYR A 108 -6.11 -4.44 8.08
CA TYR A 108 -7.32 -4.64 7.28
C TYR A 108 -8.54 -5.15 8.07
N GLN A 109 -8.34 -5.71 9.27
CA GLN A 109 -9.43 -6.16 10.14
C GLN A 109 -9.92 -5.06 11.08
N ASN A 110 -9.03 -4.16 11.47
CA ASN A 110 -9.33 -3.02 12.32
C ASN A 110 -8.49 -1.81 11.87
N PRO A 111 -8.95 -1.07 10.84
CA PRO A 111 -8.22 0.05 10.27
C PRO A 111 -7.80 1.12 11.29
N ASP A 112 -8.61 1.40 12.31
CA ASP A 112 -8.29 2.37 13.37
C ASP A 112 -7.07 1.95 14.20
N ALA A 113 -6.87 0.64 14.39
CA ALA A 113 -5.68 0.12 15.11
C ALA A 113 -4.37 0.40 14.36
N SER A 114 -4.43 0.78 13.07
CA SER A 114 -3.26 1.15 12.26
C SER A 114 -2.72 2.53 12.63
N ILE A 115 -3.57 3.43 13.15
CA ILE A 115 -3.27 4.85 13.33
C ILE A 115 -2.04 5.07 14.24
N PRO A 116 -1.96 4.49 15.45
CA PRO A 116 -0.88 4.81 16.38
C PRO A 116 0.51 4.43 15.84
N ASN A 117 0.63 3.26 15.21
CA ASN A 117 1.90 2.81 14.61
C ASN A 117 2.27 3.67 13.40
N THR A 118 1.28 4.00 12.56
CA THR A 118 1.47 4.87 11.40
C THR A 118 1.99 6.24 11.83
N THR A 119 1.30 6.94 12.76
CA THR A 119 1.73 8.27 13.21
C THR A 119 3.09 8.22 13.90
N THR A 120 3.37 7.19 14.71
CA THR A 120 4.68 7.01 15.35
C THR A 120 5.82 6.87 14.33
N GLU A 121 5.61 6.10 13.25
CA GLU A 121 6.63 5.97 12.19
C GLU A 121 6.75 7.25 11.38
N MET A 122 5.65 7.96 11.11
CA MET A 122 5.71 9.28 10.46
C MET A 122 6.51 10.29 11.29
N GLU A 123 6.33 10.30 12.61
CA GLU A 123 7.07 11.19 13.51
C GLU A 123 8.58 10.92 13.49
N LYS A 124 8.97 9.65 13.38
CA LYS A 124 10.38 9.26 13.23
C LYS A 124 10.95 9.70 11.88
N SER A 125 10.17 9.65 10.81
CA SER A 125 10.62 9.95 9.46
C SER A 125 10.61 11.44 9.11
N PHE A 126 9.63 12.20 9.61
CA PHE A 126 9.35 13.57 9.16
C PHE A 126 9.27 14.61 10.30
N GLY A 127 9.53 14.21 11.54
CA GLY A 127 9.41 15.06 12.72
C GLY A 127 8.02 15.04 13.36
N PRO A 128 7.84 15.69 14.51
CA PRO A 128 6.71 15.47 15.41
C PRO A 128 5.36 15.96 14.88
N HIS A 129 4.29 15.60 15.59
CA HIS A 129 2.92 16.13 15.45
C HIS A 129 2.15 15.64 14.22
N TRP A 130 2.35 14.38 13.84
CA TRP A 130 1.52 13.74 12.83
C TRP A 130 0.21 13.24 13.43
N GLN A 131 -0.86 13.45 12.68
CA GLN A 131 -2.22 13.04 13.01
C GLN A 131 -2.85 12.32 11.82
N CYS A 132 -3.75 11.39 12.09
CA CYS A 132 -4.48 10.65 11.06
C CYS A 132 -5.94 10.45 11.48
N ARG A 133 -6.88 10.66 10.56
CA ARG A 133 -8.31 10.38 10.79
C ARG A 133 -9.06 10.11 9.48
N TRP A 134 -10.21 9.47 9.60
CA TRP A 134 -11.22 9.36 8.54
C TRP A 134 -11.83 10.73 8.24
N ILE A 135 -12.13 10.99 6.97
CA ILE A 135 -12.74 12.24 6.53
C ILE A 135 -13.91 11.98 5.58
N SER A 136 -14.87 12.91 5.56
CA SER A 136 -15.86 12.98 4.49
C SER A 136 -15.32 13.75 3.27
N ASP A 137 -15.97 13.61 2.12
CA ASP A 137 -15.60 14.34 0.88
C ASP A 137 -15.67 15.87 1.00
N SER A 138 -16.36 16.39 2.02
CA SER A 138 -16.53 17.82 2.25
C SER A 138 -15.41 18.43 3.11
N GLU A 139 -14.62 17.60 3.80
CA GLU A 139 -13.52 18.08 4.64
C GLU A 139 -12.38 18.62 3.80
N ARG A 140 -11.79 19.72 4.28
CA ARG A 140 -10.66 20.38 3.64
C ARG A 140 -9.39 20.15 4.46
N PRO A 141 -8.23 20.00 3.79
CA PRO A 141 -6.96 19.88 4.48
C PRO A 141 -6.63 21.17 5.25
N PRO A 142 -5.77 21.08 6.28
CA PRO A 142 -5.30 22.26 6.99
C PRO A 142 -4.59 23.23 6.04
N THR A 143 -4.75 24.54 6.28
CA THR A 143 -4.14 25.58 5.45
C THR A 143 -2.63 25.72 5.66
N ASN A 144 -2.12 25.24 6.79
CA ASN A 144 -0.71 25.24 7.15
C ASN A 144 -0.28 23.82 7.52
N GLY A 145 0.95 23.45 7.17
CA GLY A 145 1.48 22.11 7.41
C GLY A 145 1.34 21.19 6.20
N GLU A 146 1.92 20.00 6.32
CA GLU A 146 1.90 18.97 5.28
C GLU A 146 0.69 18.07 5.45
N TYR A 147 0.11 17.60 4.34
CA TYR A 147 -1.00 16.67 4.37
C TYR A 147 -0.97 15.67 3.20
N LEU A 148 -1.64 14.54 3.41
CA LEU A 148 -1.91 13.51 2.43
C LEU A 148 -3.31 12.96 2.65
N ILE A 149 -4.16 13.00 1.62
CA ILE A 149 -5.48 12.37 1.61
C ILE A 149 -5.38 11.10 0.77
N TYR A 150 -5.72 9.96 1.38
CA TYR A 150 -5.59 8.65 0.76
C TYR A 150 -6.75 7.71 1.10
N SER A 151 -6.84 6.58 0.41
CA SER A 151 -7.74 5.45 0.71
C SER A 151 -7.01 4.13 0.51
N LEU A 152 -7.31 3.14 1.36
CA LEU A 152 -6.81 1.76 1.30
C LEU A 152 -7.94 0.74 1.14
N ASP A 153 -9.10 1.16 0.64
CA ASP A 153 -10.29 0.34 0.43
C ASP A 153 -10.98 0.70 -0.90
N ASN A 154 -10.17 0.93 -1.93
CA ASN A 154 -10.63 1.33 -3.25
C ASN A 154 -11.44 2.63 -3.32
N GLY A 155 -11.36 3.48 -2.29
CA GLY A 155 -12.03 4.77 -2.24
C GLY A 155 -13.37 4.74 -1.52
N GLU A 156 -13.74 3.61 -0.89
CA GLU A 156 -14.93 3.55 -0.04
C GLU A 156 -14.83 4.54 1.12
N HIS A 157 -13.63 4.69 1.67
CA HIS A 157 -13.36 5.66 2.70
C HIS A 157 -12.03 6.38 2.50
N LYS A 158 -12.02 7.65 2.90
CA LYS A 158 -10.86 8.52 2.80
C LYS A 158 -10.31 8.83 4.18
N SER A 159 -8.99 8.83 4.28
CA SER A 159 -8.26 9.22 5.46
C SER A 159 -7.37 10.41 5.13
N MET A 160 -7.24 11.32 6.09
CA MET A 160 -6.30 12.43 6.04
C MET A 160 -5.20 12.19 7.06
N LEU A 161 -3.97 12.14 6.57
CA LEU A 161 -2.75 12.24 7.36
C LEU A 161 -2.27 13.68 7.26
N TRP A 162 -1.98 14.34 8.37
CA TRP A 162 -1.44 15.70 8.35
C TRP A 162 -0.49 15.95 9.51
N ARG A 163 0.41 16.92 9.33
CA ARG A 163 1.31 17.41 10.38
C ARG A 163 0.80 18.75 10.91
N GLU A 164 0.55 18.83 12.21
CA GLU A 164 0.18 20.11 12.83
C GLU A 164 1.39 21.05 12.88
N PRO A 165 1.21 22.34 12.52
CA PRO A 165 2.30 23.30 12.64
C PRO A 165 2.65 23.52 14.12
N GLU A 166 3.95 23.61 14.41
CA GLU A 166 4.40 23.95 15.76
C GLU A 166 3.81 25.31 16.18
N LYS A 167 3.17 25.34 17.36
CA LYS A 167 2.78 26.60 17.98
C LYS A 167 4.06 27.38 18.25
N LYS A 168 4.25 28.53 17.58
CA LYS A 168 5.35 29.45 17.90
C LYS A 168 5.29 29.71 19.41
N LYS A 169 6.33 29.31 20.15
CA LYS A 169 6.49 29.72 21.54
C LYS A 169 6.47 31.25 21.55
N ASN A 170 5.43 31.84 22.12
CA ASN A 170 5.45 33.26 22.41
C ASN A 170 6.71 33.52 23.24
N LYS A 171 7.65 34.29 22.71
CA LYS A 171 8.76 34.82 23.50
C LYS A 171 8.13 35.54 24.68
N CYS A 172 8.26 35.00 25.89
CA CYS A 172 7.97 35.77 27.09
C CYS A 172 8.85 37.03 27.02
N CYS A 173 8.20 38.20 26.99
CA CYS A 173 8.86 39.48 27.18
C CYS A 173 9.65 39.45 28.50
N PRO A 174 10.94 39.83 28.52
CA PRO A 174 11.75 39.84 29.74
C PRO A 174 11.49 41.07 30.62
N CYS A 175 10.26 41.58 30.65
CA CYS A 175 9.90 42.76 31.43
C CYS A 175 8.75 42.46 32.41
N CYS A 176 8.99 41.53 33.33
CA CYS A 176 8.31 41.43 34.62
C CYS A 176 9.21 40.66 35.60
N CYS A 177 10.06 41.39 36.33
CA CYS A 177 10.55 41.17 37.70
C CYS A 177 11.87 41.92 37.89
#